data_AF-A0A958N9K9-F1
#
_entry.id   AF-A0A958N9K9-F1
#
_cell.length_a   1.000
_cell.length_b   1.000
_cell.length_c   1.000
_cell.angle_alpha   90.00
_cell.angle_beta   90.00
_cell.angle_gamma   90.00
#
_symmetry.space_group_name_H-M   'P 1'
#
loop_
_entity.id
_entity.type
_entity.pdbx_description
1 polymer ?
#
loop_
_entity_poly.entity_id
_entity_poly.type
_entity_poly.pdbx_seq_one_letter_code
_entity_poly.pdbx_strand_id
1 'polypeptide(L)'
;MYSQITYKWRGWEIKTDKLQEILDSINEYYDFPVFPESILARTTEVQLYSVNLNISIYENGMEYFLSLPEGRVNSILAKSTRTSKWFDKDLADDDDKTPTTNEKEFRERLISAFHSYKRKYGKELKKGDINDAMKNLSKLISQAERLVSAEGLFELFGGSENVRVEAQLNGFRVGDNLGDKPFISNSLGELGADKIFGPLQEIQRKIGMTQSEFFIYWLLNKI
;
A
#
# COMPACT_ATOMS: atom_id res chain seq x y z
N MET A 1 13.01 9.08 9.73
CA MET A 1 12.45 7.73 9.87
C MET A 1 11.58 7.41 8.67
N TYR A 2 11.94 6.41 7.87
CA TYR A 2 11.15 5.88 6.76
C TYR A 2 10.24 4.75 7.25
N SER A 3 9.00 4.70 6.77
CA SER A 3 8.07 3.61 7.10
C SER A 3 7.53 2.96 5.83
N GLN A 4 7.56 1.64 5.79
CA GLN A 4 6.99 0.85 4.71
C GLN A 4 6.00 -0.16 5.29
N ILE A 5 4.80 -0.17 4.74
CA ILE A 5 3.79 -1.20 5.00
C ILE A 5 3.65 -2.03 3.75
N THR A 6 3.69 -3.36 3.93
CA THR A 6 3.49 -4.31 2.85
C THR A 6 2.30 -5.19 3.13
N TYR A 7 1.28 -5.12 2.27
CA TYR A 7 0.20 -6.08 2.19
C TYR A 7 0.58 -7.21 1.23
N LYS A 8 0.27 -8.45 1.59
CA LYS A 8 0.61 -9.64 0.79
C LYS A 8 -0.57 -10.59 0.72
N TRP A 9 -1.01 -10.89 -0.49
CA TRP A 9 -1.94 -11.98 -0.80
C TRP A 9 -1.15 -13.07 -1.51
N ARG A 10 -1.21 -14.29 -0.99
CA ARG A 10 -0.43 -15.42 -1.50
C ARG A 10 -1.29 -16.67 -1.54
N GLY A 11 -1.05 -17.51 -2.53
CA GLY A 11 -1.69 -18.82 -2.60
C GLY A 11 -1.05 -19.72 -3.65
N TRP A 12 -1.42 -20.99 -3.57
CA TRP A 12 -0.94 -22.01 -4.51
C TRP A 12 -1.56 -21.86 -5.89
N GLU A 13 -2.84 -21.48 -5.96
CA GLU A 13 -3.60 -21.38 -7.19
C GLU A 13 -4.75 -20.37 -7.00
N ILE A 14 -5.02 -19.57 -8.03
CA ILE A 14 -6.18 -18.68 -8.09
C ILE A 14 -6.67 -18.56 -9.52
N LYS A 15 -8.00 -18.57 -9.70
CA LYS A 15 -8.62 -18.29 -10.98
C LYS A 15 -8.53 -16.79 -11.31
N THR A 16 -8.46 -16.47 -12.60
CA THR A 16 -8.32 -15.09 -13.08
C THR A 16 -9.42 -14.16 -12.60
N ASP A 17 -10.67 -14.60 -12.54
CA ASP A 17 -11.81 -13.81 -12.03
C ASP A 17 -11.58 -13.35 -10.58
N LYS A 18 -11.21 -14.29 -9.69
CA LYS A 18 -10.92 -13.99 -8.29
C LYS A 18 -9.69 -13.12 -8.11
N LEU A 19 -8.66 -13.34 -8.95
CA LEU A 19 -7.47 -12.50 -8.90
C LEU A 19 -7.79 -11.09 -9.37
N GLN A 20 -8.59 -10.94 -10.43
CA GLN A 20 -9.04 -9.65 -10.95
C GLN A 20 -9.82 -8.87 -9.88
N GLU A 21 -10.69 -9.52 -9.10
CA GLU A 21 -11.34 -8.86 -7.95
C GLU A 21 -10.33 -8.25 -6.97
N ILE A 22 -9.23 -8.95 -6.66
CA ILE A 22 -8.17 -8.40 -5.79
C ILE A 22 -7.52 -7.19 -6.45
N LEU A 23 -7.17 -7.27 -7.74
CA LEU A 23 -6.51 -6.16 -8.44
C LEU A 23 -7.43 -4.94 -8.59
N ASP A 24 -8.70 -5.15 -8.94
CA ASP A 24 -9.71 -4.11 -9.08
C ASP A 24 -9.97 -3.42 -7.76
N SER A 25 -10.02 -4.19 -6.67
CA SER A 25 -10.19 -3.64 -5.34
C SER A 25 -9.03 -2.71 -4.94
N ILE A 26 -7.79 -3.05 -5.31
CA ILE A 26 -6.62 -2.19 -5.12
C ILE A 26 -6.73 -0.93 -5.98
N ASN A 27 -7.07 -1.08 -7.27
CA ASN A 27 -7.22 0.04 -8.19
C ASN A 27 -8.31 1.02 -7.73
N GLU A 28 -9.47 0.49 -7.31
CA GLU A 28 -10.57 1.27 -6.74
C GLU A 28 -10.10 2.00 -5.49
N TYR A 29 -9.41 1.33 -4.56
CA TYR A 29 -8.92 1.98 -3.35
C TYR A 29 -7.92 3.12 -3.63
N TYR A 30 -7.01 2.96 -4.58
CA TYR A 30 -6.04 4.02 -4.89
C TYR A 30 -6.52 5.04 -5.92
N ASP A 31 -7.72 4.84 -6.47
CA ASP A 31 -8.28 5.62 -7.59
C ASP A 31 -7.26 5.77 -8.74
N PHE A 32 -6.49 4.70 -8.95
CA PHE A 32 -5.37 4.65 -9.88
C PHE A 32 -5.24 3.24 -10.44
N PRO A 33 -5.03 3.08 -11.76
CA PRO A 33 -4.82 1.78 -12.38
C PRO A 33 -3.41 1.25 -12.07
N VAL A 34 -3.19 0.86 -10.81
CA VAL A 34 -1.97 0.19 -10.34
C VAL A 34 -1.71 -1.06 -11.16
N PHE A 35 -2.79 -1.77 -11.51
CA PHE A 35 -2.80 -2.90 -12.43
C PHE A 35 -3.67 -2.58 -13.65
N PRO A 36 -3.14 -2.67 -14.89
CA PRO A 36 -3.97 -2.51 -16.08
C PRO A 36 -4.94 -3.69 -16.25
N GLU A 37 -6.17 -3.43 -16.71
CA GLU A 37 -7.20 -4.47 -16.92
C GLU A 37 -6.74 -5.60 -17.86
N SER A 38 -5.84 -5.29 -18.79
CA SER A 38 -5.32 -6.26 -19.75
C SER A 38 -4.33 -7.29 -19.16
N ILE A 39 -3.91 -7.12 -17.90
CA ILE A 39 -2.82 -7.90 -17.31
C ILE A 39 -3.13 -9.40 -17.26
N LEU A 40 -4.40 -9.78 -17.09
CA LEU A 40 -4.84 -11.19 -17.05
C LEU A 40 -5.63 -11.64 -18.29
N ALA A 41 -5.71 -10.83 -19.36
CA ALA A 41 -6.66 -11.04 -20.47
C ALA A 41 -6.56 -12.40 -21.20
N ARG A 42 -5.42 -13.10 -21.11
CA ARG A 42 -5.19 -14.43 -21.71
C ARG A 42 -4.83 -15.51 -20.68
N THR A 43 -5.04 -15.22 -19.42
CA THR A 43 -4.70 -16.11 -18.30
C THR A 43 -5.98 -16.75 -17.80
N THR A 44 -5.98 -18.07 -17.62
CA THR A 44 -7.12 -18.77 -17.02
C THR A 44 -6.96 -18.87 -15.50
N GLU A 45 -5.74 -19.15 -15.05
CA GLU A 45 -5.37 -19.28 -13.65
C GLU A 45 -3.92 -18.83 -13.44
N VAL A 46 -3.61 -18.47 -12.20
CA VAL A 46 -2.25 -18.15 -11.75
C VAL A 46 -1.88 -19.08 -10.60
N GLN A 47 -0.78 -19.80 -10.79
CA GLN A 47 -0.20 -20.69 -9.79
C GLN A 47 0.94 -20.00 -9.04
N LEU A 48 1.16 -20.39 -7.78
CA LEU A 48 2.17 -19.82 -6.88
C LEU A 48 2.14 -18.29 -6.85
N TYR A 49 0.94 -17.73 -6.77
CA TYR A 49 0.77 -16.31 -6.93
C TYR A 49 1.13 -15.54 -5.65
N SER A 50 1.61 -14.31 -5.85
CA SER A 50 1.80 -13.33 -4.79
C SER A 50 1.44 -11.94 -5.33
N VAL A 51 0.40 -11.33 -4.78
CA VAL A 51 0.14 -9.89 -4.92
C VAL A 51 0.78 -9.20 -3.72
N ASN A 52 1.67 -8.24 -3.96
CA ASN A 52 2.26 -7.40 -2.92
C ASN A 52 1.82 -5.97 -3.16
N LEU A 53 1.40 -5.26 -2.12
CA LEU A 53 1.14 -3.82 -2.15
C LEU A 53 2.04 -3.16 -1.10
N ASN A 54 2.89 -2.24 -1.54
CA ASN A 54 3.83 -1.51 -0.71
C ASN A 54 3.41 -0.05 -0.62
N ILE A 55 3.22 0.43 0.59
CA ILE A 55 2.97 1.83 0.89
C ILE A 55 4.18 2.33 1.66
N SER A 56 4.89 3.26 1.06
CA SER A 56 6.06 3.91 1.63
C SER A 56 5.69 5.31 2.03
N ILE A 57 5.95 5.68 3.29
CA ILE A 57 5.79 7.04 3.80
C ILE A 57 7.19 7.55 4.14
N TYR A 58 7.56 8.66 3.51
CA TYR A 58 8.87 9.28 3.70
C TYR A 58 8.93 10.03 5.04
N GLU A 59 10.17 10.30 5.48
CA GLU A 59 10.43 10.97 6.76
C GLU A 59 9.73 12.33 6.86
N ASN A 60 9.81 13.15 5.82
CA ASN A 60 9.14 14.44 5.76
C ASN A 60 7.62 14.31 5.92
N GLY A 61 7.02 13.28 5.32
CA GLY A 61 5.60 12.99 5.47
C GLY A 61 5.21 12.61 6.89
N MET A 62 6.04 11.81 7.55
CA MET A 62 5.84 11.44 8.96
C MET A 62 5.96 12.65 9.89
N GLU A 63 6.95 13.51 9.66
CA GLU A 63 7.15 14.75 10.42
C GLU A 63 5.98 15.73 10.23
N TYR A 64 5.57 15.93 8.97
CA TYR A 64 4.38 16.72 8.62
C TYR A 64 3.15 16.20 9.37
N PHE A 65 2.87 14.91 9.25
CA PHE A 65 1.72 14.29 9.88
C PHE A 65 1.74 14.43 11.42
N LEU A 66 2.90 14.25 12.06
CA LEU A 66 3.04 14.44 13.50
C LEU A 66 2.78 15.89 13.92
N SER A 67 3.21 16.85 13.11
CA SER A 67 3.03 18.29 13.33
C SER A 67 1.59 18.78 13.10
N LEU A 68 0.76 18.02 12.35
CA LEU A 68 -0.61 18.41 12.06
C LEU A 68 -1.44 18.63 13.35
N PRO A 69 -2.07 19.81 13.49
CA PRO A 69 -3.05 20.06 14.54
C PRO A 69 -4.22 19.09 14.44
N GLU A 70 -4.76 18.67 15.59
CA GLU A 70 -5.86 17.72 15.66
C GLU A 70 -7.10 18.19 14.87
N GLY A 71 -7.38 19.50 14.86
CA GLY A 71 -8.45 20.08 14.05
C GLY A 71 -8.29 19.86 12.55
N ARG A 72 -7.05 19.94 12.02
CA ARG A 72 -6.77 19.69 10.60
C ARG A 72 -6.87 18.21 10.27
N VAL A 73 -6.36 17.35 11.15
CA VAL A 73 -6.54 15.90 11.01
C VAL A 73 -8.03 15.56 10.92
N ASN A 74 -8.83 16.08 11.85
CA ASN A 74 -10.28 15.84 11.85
C ASN A 74 -10.97 16.38 10.59
N SER A 75 -10.55 17.52 10.03
CA SER A 75 -11.14 18.00 8.78
C SER A 75 -10.80 17.11 7.60
N ILE A 76 -9.58 16.55 7.53
CA ILE A 76 -9.20 15.57 6.51
C ILE A 76 -10.03 14.29 6.70
N LEU A 77 -10.08 13.73 7.91
CA LEU A 77 -10.89 12.54 8.22
C LEU A 77 -12.40 12.74 7.93
N ALA A 78 -12.91 13.97 8.06
CA ALA A 78 -14.29 14.32 7.77
C ALA A 78 -14.56 14.48 6.27
N LYS A 79 -13.64 15.13 5.54
CA LYS A 79 -13.76 15.40 4.09
C LYS A 79 -13.57 14.13 3.26
N SER A 80 -12.62 13.29 3.64
CA SER A 80 -12.21 12.10 2.90
C SER A 80 -13.07 10.87 3.20
N THR A 81 -14.32 11.06 3.65
CA THR A 81 -15.28 9.97 3.89
C THR A 81 -15.38 9.09 2.67
N ARG A 82 -14.83 7.88 2.77
CA ARG A 82 -14.95 6.88 1.72
C ARG A 82 -15.76 5.69 2.18
N THR A 83 -16.71 5.36 1.32
CA THR A 83 -17.51 4.13 1.23
C THR A 83 -16.66 3.02 0.57
N SER A 84 -15.47 2.73 1.09
CA SER A 84 -14.58 1.75 0.44
C SER A 84 -14.98 0.33 0.84
N LYS A 85 -15.53 -0.44 -0.12
CA LYS A 85 -15.87 -1.87 0.02
C LYS A 85 -14.67 -2.75 0.41
N TRP A 86 -13.45 -2.22 0.29
CA TRP A 86 -12.17 -2.88 0.57
C TRP A 86 -12.02 -3.36 2.02
N PHE A 87 -12.59 -2.63 2.98
CA PHE A 87 -12.61 -3.00 4.40
C PHE A 87 -13.97 -3.51 4.88
N ASP A 88 -15.04 -3.30 4.10
CA ASP A 88 -16.39 -3.76 4.45
C ASP A 88 -16.58 -5.26 4.22
N LYS A 89 -15.76 -5.96 3.43
CA LYS A 89 -15.91 -7.42 3.26
C LYS A 89 -15.72 -8.21 4.57
N ASP A 90 -15.00 -7.66 5.56
CA ASP A 90 -14.92 -8.21 6.93
C ASP A 90 -16.11 -7.80 7.83
N LEU A 91 -16.98 -6.89 7.36
CA LEU A 91 -18.16 -6.37 8.05
C LEU A 91 -19.49 -6.77 7.37
N ALA A 92 -19.44 -7.22 6.11
CA ALA A 92 -20.59 -7.49 5.25
C ALA A 92 -21.08 -8.95 5.31
N ASP A 93 -21.09 -9.53 6.51
CA ASP A 93 -21.80 -10.80 6.78
C ASP A 93 -23.23 -10.54 7.29
N ASP A 94 -23.67 -9.28 7.39
CA ASP A 94 -25.03 -8.89 7.78
C ASP A 94 -25.66 -8.08 6.65
N ASP A 95 -26.20 -8.81 5.68
CA ASP A 95 -27.09 -8.31 4.65
C ASP A 95 -28.27 -7.59 5.34
N ASP A 96 -28.58 -6.38 4.88
CA ASP A 96 -29.75 -5.59 5.25
C ASP A 96 -29.66 -4.78 6.56
N LYS A 97 -29.16 -3.52 6.45
CA LYS A 97 -29.61 -2.40 7.30
C LYS A 97 -29.16 -1.06 6.71
N THR A 98 -30.07 -0.08 6.75
CA THR A 98 -29.80 1.36 6.67
C THR A 98 -28.58 1.77 7.51
N PRO A 99 -27.90 2.90 7.22
CA PRO A 99 -26.77 3.39 8.03
C PRO A 99 -27.26 3.71 9.44
N THR A 100 -27.31 2.67 10.27
CA THR A 100 -27.84 2.69 11.62
C THR A 100 -26.79 3.33 12.52
N THR A 101 -27.21 3.83 13.68
CA THR A 101 -26.39 4.37 14.77
C THR A 101 -25.02 3.67 14.95
N ASN A 102 -24.95 2.36 14.65
CA ASN A 102 -23.76 1.53 14.63
C ASN A 102 -22.62 2.02 13.69
N GLU A 103 -22.90 2.54 12.50
CA GLU A 103 -21.85 2.98 11.56
C GLU A 103 -21.17 4.26 12.06
N LYS A 104 -21.98 5.21 12.54
CA LYS A 104 -21.48 6.45 13.14
C LYS A 104 -20.64 6.15 14.39
N GLU A 105 -21.15 5.31 15.29
CA GLU A 105 -20.41 4.89 16.50
C GLU A 105 -19.14 4.12 16.15
N PHE A 106 -19.17 3.23 15.16
CA PHE A 106 -18.00 2.50 14.68
C PHE A 106 -16.95 3.46 14.13
N ARG A 107 -17.36 4.43 13.31
CA ARG A 107 -16.47 5.46 12.78
C ARG A 107 -15.86 6.32 13.88
N GLU A 108 -16.67 6.77 14.85
CA GLU A 108 -16.17 7.52 16.01
C GLU A 108 -15.15 6.71 16.81
N ARG A 109 -15.36 5.38 16.96
CA ARG A 109 -14.37 4.47 17.56
C ARG A 109 -13.09 4.39 16.75
N LEU A 110 -13.16 4.29 15.41
CA LEU A 110 -11.98 4.30 14.53
C LEU A 110 -11.22 5.62 14.63
N ILE A 111 -11.90 6.76 14.63
CA ILE A 111 -11.29 8.10 14.79
C ILE A 111 -10.63 8.22 16.17
N SER A 112 -11.30 7.76 17.23
CA SER A 112 -10.75 7.75 18.58
C SER A 112 -9.51 6.85 18.68
N ALA A 113 -9.55 5.67 18.06
CA ALA A 113 -8.42 4.76 17.97
C ALA A 113 -7.26 5.39 17.19
N PHE A 114 -7.53 6.05 16.07
CA PHE A 114 -6.55 6.80 15.27
C PHE A 114 -5.82 7.84 16.11
N HIS A 115 -6.55 8.71 16.82
CA HIS A 115 -5.95 9.71 17.71
C HIS A 115 -5.17 9.10 18.87
N SER A 116 -5.65 7.99 19.42
CA SER A 116 -4.93 7.23 20.45
C SER A 116 -3.59 6.73 19.92
N TYR A 117 -3.56 6.14 18.73
CA TYR A 117 -2.33 5.64 18.11
C TYR A 117 -1.37 6.77 17.70
N LYS A 118 -1.87 7.91 17.17
CA LYS A 118 -1.03 9.09 16.86
C LYS A 118 -0.31 9.60 18.11
N ARG A 119 -1.04 9.73 19.23
CA ARG A 119 -0.47 10.18 20.51
C ARG A 119 0.55 9.19 21.07
N LYS A 120 0.23 7.89 21.05
CA LYS A 120 1.16 6.84 21.51
C LYS A 120 2.43 6.82 20.67
N TYR A 121 2.30 6.83 19.35
CA TYR A 121 3.44 6.88 18.44
C TYR A 121 4.36 8.08 18.74
N GLY A 122 3.82 9.30 18.82
CA GLY A 122 4.61 10.48 19.15
C GLY A 122 5.25 10.44 20.55
N LYS A 123 4.61 9.80 21.53
CA LYS A 123 5.16 9.62 22.88
C LYS A 123 6.32 8.62 22.89
N GLU A 124 6.16 7.46 22.26
CA GLU A 124 7.19 6.41 22.25
C GLU A 124 8.40 6.82 21.39
N LEU A 125 8.18 7.58 20.31
CA LEU A 125 9.26 8.17 19.53
C LEU A 125 10.14 9.12 20.38
N LYS A 126 9.52 9.96 21.22
CA LYS A 126 10.25 10.87 22.13
C LYS A 126 11.04 10.15 23.23
N LYS A 127 10.59 8.96 23.65
CA LYS A 127 11.29 8.13 24.63
C LYS A 127 12.42 7.29 24.02
N GLY A 128 12.47 7.19 22.69
CA GLY A 128 13.39 6.30 21.98
C GLY A 128 12.96 4.84 21.97
N ASP A 129 11.71 4.51 22.31
CA ASP A 129 11.18 3.14 22.20
C ASP A 129 10.70 2.88 20.76
N ILE A 130 11.65 2.50 19.91
CA ILE A 130 11.42 2.32 18.48
C ILE A 130 10.42 1.19 18.21
N ASN A 131 10.45 0.11 18.99
CA ASN A 131 9.58 -1.05 18.74
C ASN A 131 8.11 -0.71 18.99
N ASP A 132 7.81 -0.07 20.12
CA ASP A 132 6.44 0.35 20.40
C ASP A 132 6.00 1.51 19.51
N ALA A 133 6.92 2.40 19.10
CA ALA A 133 6.63 3.41 18.09
C ALA A 133 6.18 2.77 16.77
N MET A 134 6.95 1.81 16.23
CA MET A 134 6.62 1.12 14.98
C MET A 134 5.31 0.33 15.06
N LYS A 135 5.05 -0.32 16.20
CA LYS A 135 3.79 -1.02 16.46
C LYS A 135 2.58 -0.07 16.43
N ASN A 136 2.69 1.10 17.06
CA ASN A 136 1.62 2.09 17.03
C ASN A 136 1.50 2.75 15.66
N LEU A 137 2.60 2.95 14.93
CA LEU A 137 2.61 3.50 13.58
C LEU A 137 1.88 2.58 12.59
N SER A 138 2.17 1.27 12.60
CA SER A 138 1.46 0.31 11.75
C SER A 138 -0.05 0.32 12.02
N LYS A 139 -0.46 0.36 13.28
CA LYS A 139 -1.89 0.47 13.64
C LYS A 139 -2.48 1.79 13.16
N LEU A 140 -1.75 2.89 13.32
CA LEU A 140 -2.19 4.22 12.89
C LEU A 140 -2.44 4.29 11.39
N ILE A 141 -1.51 3.78 10.58
CA ILE A 141 -1.67 3.78 9.12
C ILE A 141 -2.82 2.85 8.72
N SER A 142 -2.95 1.68 9.34
CA SER A 142 -4.10 0.80 9.12
C SER A 142 -5.44 1.47 9.45
N GLN A 143 -5.51 2.29 10.51
CA GLN A 143 -6.70 3.11 10.79
C GLN A 143 -6.89 4.22 9.76
N ALA A 144 -5.81 4.87 9.31
CA ALA A 144 -5.85 5.89 8.27
C ALA A 144 -6.49 5.31 7.00
N GLU A 145 -5.97 4.17 6.53
CA GLU A 145 -6.45 3.53 5.30
C GLU A 145 -7.94 3.14 5.37
N ARG A 146 -8.43 2.80 6.57
CA ARG A 146 -9.85 2.52 6.82
C ARG A 146 -10.73 3.76 6.87
N LEU A 147 -10.17 4.91 7.26
CA LEU A 147 -10.93 6.14 7.51
C LEU A 147 -10.97 7.07 6.30
N VAL A 148 -9.97 7.03 5.43
CA VAL A 148 -9.81 7.98 4.33
C VAL A 148 -9.58 7.30 2.98
N SER A 149 -9.94 8.01 1.91
CA SER A 149 -9.50 7.68 0.55
C SER A 149 -7.98 7.82 0.38
N ALA A 150 -7.44 7.33 -0.73
CA ALA A 150 -6.04 7.54 -1.08
C ALA A 150 -5.65 9.03 -1.13
N GLU A 151 -6.53 9.89 -1.67
CA GLU A 151 -6.33 11.36 -1.63
C GLU A 151 -6.21 11.87 -0.18
N GLY A 152 -7.10 11.43 0.71
CA GLY A 152 -7.04 11.79 2.13
C GLY A 152 -5.79 11.25 2.81
N LEU A 153 -5.31 10.07 2.42
CA LEU A 153 -4.06 9.50 2.91
C LEU A 153 -2.88 10.38 2.50
N PHE A 154 -2.82 10.80 1.23
CA PHE A 154 -1.80 11.73 0.76
C PHE A 154 -1.90 13.07 1.49
N GLU A 155 -3.10 13.61 1.69
CA GLU A 155 -3.31 14.86 2.43
C GLU A 155 -2.82 14.76 3.89
N LEU A 156 -3.05 13.62 4.57
CA LEU A 156 -2.56 13.38 5.93
C LEU A 156 -1.03 13.42 6.03
N PHE A 157 -0.33 12.94 5.01
CA PHE A 157 1.13 12.88 4.98
C PHE A 157 1.77 14.02 4.20
N GLY A 158 1.01 15.06 3.86
CA GLY A 158 1.54 16.27 3.27
C GLY A 158 1.84 16.15 1.78
N GLY A 159 1.03 15.39 1.05
CA GLY A 159 1.07 15.30 -0.41
C GLY A 159 1.61 13.97 -0.96
N SER A 160 1.49 13.81 -2.28
CA SER A 160 1.92 12.62 -3.03
C SER A 160 3.44 12.46 -3.15
N GLU A 161 4.20 13.51 -2.86
CA GLU A 161 5.67 13.49 -2.76
C GLU A 161 6.16 12.79 -1.48
N ASN A 162 5.29 12.69 -0.48
CA ASN A 162 5.58 12.13 0.83
C ASN A 162 5.09 10.69 1.00
N VAL A 163 4.34 10.16 0.01
CA VAL A 163 3.78 8.81 0.02
C VAL A 163 3.95 8.17 -1.35
N ARG A 164 4.47 6.94 -1.37
CA ARG A 164 4.57 6.12 -2.58
C ARG A 164 3.82 4.81 -2.41
N VAL A 165 3.00 4.48 -3.39
CA VAL A 165 2.22 3.25 -3.46
C VAL A 165 2.72 2.43 -4.64
N GLU A 166 3.14 1.20 -4.40
CA GLU A 166 3.66 0.29 -5.42
C GLU A 166 3.06 -1.09 -5.16
N ALA A 167 2.21 -1.57 -6.06
CA ALA A 167 1.83 -2.97 -6.02
C ALA A 167 2.74 -3.81 -6.91
N GLN A 168 2.65 -5.14 -6.87
CA GLN A 168 3.33 -6.09 -7.75
C GLN A 168 2.58 -7.41 -7.73
N LEU A 169 2.38 -8.02 -8.90
CA LEU A 169 1.84 -9.37 -9.05
C LEU A 169 2.97 -10.31 -9.49
N ASN A 170 3.10 -11.46 -8.84
CA ASN A 170 4.00 -12.53 -9.23
C ASN A 170 3.21 -13.84 -9.32
N GLY A 171 3.63 -14.77 -10.17
CA GLY A 171 3.03 -16.09 -10.31
C GLY A 171 3.24 -16.69 -11.70
N PHE A 172 2.90 -17.97 -11.87
CA PHE A 172 2.96 -18.69 -13.13
C PHE A 172 1.59 -18.71 -13.77
N ARG A 173 1.48 -18.26 -15.02
CA ARG A 173 0.20 -18.21 -15.73
C ARG A 173 -0.05 -19.50 -16.48
N VAL A 174 -1.25 -20.04 -16.36
CA VAL A 174 -1.69 -21.20 -17.15
C VAL A 174 -2.74 -20.74 -18.16
N GLY A 175 -2.58 -21.21 -19.40
CA GLY A 175 -3.42 -20.80 -20.54
C GLY A 175 -2.82 -19.67 -21.41
N ASP A 176 -1.73 -19.03 -20.97
CA ASP A 176 -0.97 -18.08 -21.79
C ASP A 176 0.36 -18.70 -22.26
N ASN A 177 0.59 -18.70 -23.57
CA ASN A 177 1.83 -19.19 -24.20
C ASN A 177 3.09 -18.41 -23.77
N LEU A 178 2.95 -17.30 -23.05
CA LEU A 178 4.03 -16.49 -22.47
C LEU A 178 4.09 -16.56 -20.93
N GLY A 179 3.56 -17.62 -20.33
CA GLY A 179 3.23 -17.72 -18.89
C GLY A 179 4.37 -17.55 -17.87
N ASP A 180 5.63 -17.56 -18.31
CA ASP A 180 6.83 -17.53 -17.45
C ASP A 180 7.37 -16.12 -17.16
N LYS A 181 6.76 -15.06 -17.71
CA LYS A 181 7.22 -13.68 -17.46
C LYS A 181 6.59 -13.09 -16.19
N PRO A 182 7.38 -12.53 -15.26
CA PRO A 182 6.85 -11.83 -14.08
C PRO A 182 6.09 -10.58 -14.50
N PHE A 183 5.06 -10.21 -13.75
CA PHE A 183 4.34 -8.97 -14.02
C PHE A 183 5.11 -7.76 -13.51
N ILE A 184 5.16 -6.71 -14.33
CA ILE A 184 5.58 -5.37 -13.89
C ILE A 184 4.30 -4.56 -13.67
N SER A 185 4.15 -4.10 -12.45
CA SER A 185 3.07 -3.26 -11.93
C SER A 185 3.43 -1.77 -12.04
N ASN A 186 2.40 -0.91 -12.00
CA ASN A 186 2.58 0.52 -11.93
C ASN A 186 2.81 0.98 -10.48
N SER A 187 3.43 2.16 -10.31
CA SER A 187 3.56 2.84 -9.02
C SER A 187 2.91 4.22 -9.06
N LEU A 188 2.31 4.64 -7.95
CA LEU A 188 1.72 5.95 -7.73
C LEU A 188 2.54 6.71 -6.66
N GLY A 189 2.71 8.03 -6.84
CA GLY A 189 3.52 8.90 -5.97
C GLY A 189 4.82 9.34 -6.62
N GLU A 190 5.37 10.49 -6.19
CA GLU A 190 6.66 10.97 -6.69
C GLU A 190 7.81 10.24 -6.01
N LEU A 191 8.94 10.07 -6.71
CA LEU A 191 10.18 9.60 -6.10
C LEU A 191 10.73 10.72 -5.21
N GLY A 192 10.22 10.79 -3.97
CA GLY A 192 10.69 11.68 -2.93
C GLY A 192 12.08 11.29 -2.44
N ALA A 193 13.10 11.77 -3.17
CA ALA A 193 14.55 11.80 -2.94
C ALA A 193 15.28 11.34 -4.21
N ASP A 194 16.28 12.11 -4.65
CA ASP A 194 17.08 11.85 -5.86
C ASP A 194 17.69 10.43 -5.92
N LYS A 195 17.74 9.68 -4.79
CA LYS A 195 18.32 8.33 -4.71
C LYS A 195 17.66 7.48 -3.61
N ILE A 196 16.43 6.99 -3.82
CA ILE A 196 15.82 5.99 -2.91
C ILE A 196 16.47 4.61 -3.08
N PHE A 197 16.93 4.32 -4.29
CA PHE A 197 17.70 3.14 -4.61
C PHE A 197 19.17 3.50 -4.59
N GLY A 198 20.02 2.65 -3.98
CA GLY A 198 21.46 2.84 -4.06
C GLY A 198 21.89 2.92 -5.54
N PRO A 199 22.99 3.62 -5.88
CA PRO A 199 23.40 3.87 -7.27
C PRO A 199 23.45 2.59 -8.13
N LEU A 200 23.70 1.44 -7.51
CA LEU A 200 23.68 0.13 -8.14
C LEU A 200 22.30 -0.28 -8.69
N GLN A 201 21.25 -0.10 -7.90
CA GLN A 201 19.88 -0.46 -8.26
C GLN A 201 19.30 0.50 -9.30
N GLU A 202 19.74 1.75 -9.29
CA GLU A 202 19.37 2.73 -10.32
C GLU A 202 19.98 2.36 -11.67
N ILE A 203 21.26 1.95 -11.69
CA ILE A 203 21.93 1.43 -12.88
C ILE A 203 21.20 0.17 -13.37
N GLN A 204 20.92 -0.80 -12.50
CA GLN A 204 20.18 -2.03 -12.82
C GLN A 204 18.82 -1.75 -13.49
N ARG A 205 18.06 -0.78 -12.98
CA ARG A 205 16.79 -0.36 -13.59
C ARG A 205 16.97 0.31 -14.95
N LYS A 206 17.93 1.23 -15.08
CA LYS A 206 18.20 1.94 -16.35
C LYS A 206 18.61 1.00 -17.47
N ILE A 207 19.35 -0.07 -17.14
CA ILE A 207 19.80 -1.07 -18.09
C ILE A 207 18.84 -2.26 -18.23
N GLY A 208 17.72 -2.26 -17.49
CA GLY A 208 16.71 -3.34 -17.53
C GLY A 208 17.21 -4.70 -17.05
N MET A 209 18.24 -4.72 -16.20
CA MET A 209 18.94 -5.93 -15.78
C MET A 209 18.48 -6.40 -14.40
N THR A 210 18.23 -7.69 -14.26
CA THR A 210 17.90 -8.32 -12.98
C THR A 210 19.11 -8.37 -12.05
N GLN A 211 18.90 -8.52 -10.73
CA GLN A 211 20.02 -8.65 -9.78
C GLN A 211 20.92 -9.85 -10.12
N SER A 212 20.34 -10.97 -10.54
CA SER A 212 21.09 -12.17 -10.93
C SER A 212 21.96 -11.92 -12.16
N GLU A 213 21.43 -11.27 -13.20
CA GLU A 213 22.21 -10.88 -14.39
C GLU A 213 23.32 -9.90 -14.03
N PHE A 214 23.06 -8.95 -13.14
CA PHE A 214 24.08 -8.00 -12.68
C PHE A 214 25.22 -8.69 -11.93
N PHE A 215 24.91 -9.62 -11.02
CA PHE A 215 25.93 -10.38 -10.29
C PHE A 215 26.72 -11.31 -11.22
N ILE A 216 26.07 -11.94 -12.19
CA ILE A 216 26.74 -12.76 -13.21
C ILE A 216 27.66 -11.90 -14.08
N TYR A 217 27.21 -10.72 -14.51
CA TYR A 217 28.01 -9.78 -15.31
C TYR A 217 29.27 -9.32 -14.54
N TRP A 218 29.15 -9.11 -13.23
CA TRP A 218 30.27 -8.74 -12.37
C TRP A 218 31.23 -9.91 -12.09
N LEU A 219 30.71 -11.14 -11.97
CA LEU A 219 31.50 -12.36 -11.88
C LEU A 219 32.27 -12.65 -13.17
N LEU A 220 31.64 -12.44 -14.34
CA LEU A 220 32.23 -12.69 -15.65
C LEU A 220 33.28 -11.65 -16.05
N ASN A 221 33.14 -10.39 -15.59
CA ASN A 221 34.14 -9.33 -15.82
C ASN A 221 35.23 -9.26 -14.74
N LYS A 222 35.31 -10.26 -13.84
CA LYS A 222 36.46 -10.48 -12.96
C LYS A 222 37.13 -11.81 -13.30
N ILE A 223 37.74 -11.84 -14.49
CA ILE A 223 38.98 -12.55 -14.81
C ILE A 223 39.85 -11.58 -15.62
#